data_AF-A0A5D0H1V4-F1
#
_entry.id   AF-A0A5D0H1V4-F1
#
_cell.length_a   1.000
_cell.length_b   1.000
_cell.length_c   1.000
_cell.angle_alpha   90.00
_cell.angle_beta   90.00
_cell.angle_gamma   90.00
#
_symmetry.space_group_name_H-M   'P 1'
#
loop_
_entity.id
_entity.type
_entity.pdbx_description
1 polymer ?
#
loop_
_entity_poly.entity_id
_entity_poly.type
_entity_poly.pdbx_seq_one_letter_code
_entity_poly.pdbx_strand_id
1 'polypeptide(L)'
;AYLQELLSADKNIILSLGGGTPCFGDNMEQILKANNTLSIYLKASIPKLAKKLIKKKATRPLIAHIETEEALTEFIGKHLFERIPYYSKATHHVITDDKSKKEITKDVLKLL
;
A
#
# COMPACT_ATOMS: atom_id res chain seq x y z
N ALA A 1 19.24 6.97 3.33
CA ALA A 1 18.42 5.91 3.99
C ALA A 1 18.17 4.76 3.00
N TYR A 2 17.87 3.54 3.45
CA TYR A 2 17.75 2.35 2.58
C TYR A 2 16.78 2.51 1.38
N LEU A 3 15.66 3.24 1.55
CA LEU A 3 14.75 3.54 0.44
C LEU A 3 15.44 4.34 -0.70
N GLN A 4 16.24 5.34 -0.37
CA GLN A 4 16.95 6.17 -1.36
C GLN A 4 17.98 5.36 -2.16
N GLU A 5 18.65 4.42 -1.49
CA GLU A 5 19.58 3.49 -2.14
C GLU A 5 18.86 2.66 -3.20
N LEU A 6 17.66 2.14 -2.87
CA LEU A 6 16.85 1.39 -3.83
C LEU A 6 16.29 2.26 -4.95
N LEU A 7 15.87 3.49 -4.67
CA LEU A 7 15.36 4.44 -5.67
C LEU A 7 16.46 4.94 -6.63
N SER A 8 17.72 4.92 -6.20
CA SER A 8 18.87 5.36 -7.01
C SER A 8 19.60 4.18 -7.67
N ALA A 9 19.13 2.95 -7.48
CA ALA A 9 19.75 1.77 -8.05
C ALA A 9 19.51 1.74 -9.57
N ASP A 10 20.58 1.52 -10.35
CA ASP A 10 20.51 1.36 -11.80
C ASP A 10 20.04 -0.07 -12.17
N LYS A 11 18.81 -0.42 -11.76
CA LYS A 11 18.19 -1.72 -11.98
C LYS A 11 16.68 -1.58 -12.14
N ASN A 12 16.13 -2.35 -13.09
CA ASN A 12 14.68 -2.49 -13.24
C ASN A 12 14.13 -3.38 -12.12
N ILE A 13 13.43 -2.78 -11.15
CA ILE A 13 12.86 -3.49 -10.01
C ILE A 13 11.40 -3.12 -9.78
N ILE A 14 10.64 -4.06 -9.21
CA ILE A 14 9.34 -3.77 -8.60
C ILE A 14 9.56 -3.67 -7.09
N LEU A 15 9.45 -2.47 -6.54
CA LEU A 15 9.62 -2.21 -5.11
C LEU A 15 8.26 -2.18 -4.38
N SER A 16 7.97 -3.21 -3.59
CA SER A 16 6.81 -3.19 -2.69
C SER A 16 7.18 -2.52 -1.37
N LEU A 17 6.39 -1.53 -0.95
CA LEU A 17 6.61 -0.77 0.28
C LEU A 17 5.74 -1.29 1.43
N GLY A 18 6.25 -1.15 2.66
CA GLY A 18 5.42 -1.32 3.85
C GLY A 18 4.35 -0.23 3.94
N GLY A 19 3.20 -0.52 4.53
CA GLY A 19 2.07 0.43 4.58
C GLY A 19 2.36 1.74 5.34
N GLY A 20 3.39 1.78 6.20
CA GLY A 20 3.80 3.03 6.86
C GLY A 20 4.90 3.78 6.10
N THR A 21 5.60 3.13 5.16
CA THR A 21 6.81 3.67 4.53
C THR A 21 6.58 5.02 3.84
N PRO A 22 5.52 5.22 3.03
CA PRO A 22 5.28 6.51 2.40
C PRO A 22 5.01 7.65 3.39
N CYS A 23 4.57 7.34 4.61
CA CYS A 23 4.12 8.32 5.60
C CYS A 23 5.22 8.80 6.54
N PHE A 24 6.44 8.28 6.39
CA PHE A 24 7.56 8.59 7.27
C PHE A 24 8.49 9.61 6.62
N GLY A 25 8.76 10.71 7.34
CA GLY A 25 9.64 11.78 6.87
C GLY A 25 9.17 12.33 5.51
N ASP A 26 10.09 12.39 4.57
CA ASP A 26 9.91 12.85 3.19
C ASP A 26 9.90 11.68 2.18
N ASN A 27 9.64 10.44 2.63
CA ASN A 27 9.71 9.26 1.77
C ASN A 27 8.79 9.36 0.54
N MET A 28 7.55 9.88 0.72
CA MET A 28 6.64 10.02 -0.42
C MET A 28 7.18 11.03 -1.43
N GLU A 29 7.71 12.16 -0.96
CA GLU A 29 8.33 13.19 -1.79
C GLU A 29 9.56 12.65 -2.53
N GLN A 30 10.37 11.81 -1.89
CA GLN A 30 11.51 11.14 -2.52
C GLN A 30 11.07 10.17 -3.61
N ILE A 31 10.03 9.37 -3.36
CA ILE A 31 9.47 8.45 -4.37
C ILE A 31 8.98 9.22 -5.60
N LEU A 32 8.31 10.37 -5.40
CA LEU A 32 7.77 11.18 -6.49
C LEU A 32 8.83 11.94 -7.28
N LYS A 33 9.97 12.27 -6.65
CA LYS A 33 11.09 12.97 -7.29
C LYS A 33 12.11 12.01 -7.92
N ALA A 34 12.02 10.71 -7.65
CA ALA A 34 12.93 9.73 -8.19
C ALA A 34 12.77 9.62 -9.71
N ASN A 35 13.88 9.72 -10.43
CA ASN A 35 13.89 9.58 -11.88
C ASN A 35 13.48 8.16 -12.29
N ASN A 36 12.82 8.02 -13.44
CA ASN A 36 12.41 6.74 -14.01
C ASN A 36 11.61 5.85 -13.04
N THR A 37 10.93 6.46 -12.06
CA THR A 37 10.15 5.75 -11.04
C THR A 37 8.68 5.98 -11.25
N LEU A 38 7.89 4.90 -11.21
CA LEU A 38 6.43 4.95 -11.25
C LEU A 38 5.86 4.50 -9.91
N SER A 39 5.08 5.37 -9.26
CA SER A 39 4.44 5.03 -7.99
C SER A 39 2.98 4.59 -8.20
N ILE A 40 2.63 3.41 -7.68
CA ILE A 40 1.31 2.82 -7.85
C ILE A 40 0.71 2.50 -6.48
N TYR A 41 -0.43 3.12 -6.17
CA TYR A 41 -1.22 2.79 -4.99
C TYR A 41 -2.28 1.73 -5.33
N LEU A 42 -2.16 0.56 -4.71
CA LEU A 42 -3.17 -0.50 -4.74
C LEU A 42 -4.29 -0.17 -3.74
N LYS A 43 -5.33 0.50 -4.23
CA LYS A 43 -6.46 0.97 -3.41
C LYS A 43 -7.44 -0.17 -3.18
N ALA A 44 -7.63 -0.54 -1.92
CA ALA A 44 -8.65 -1.48 -1.47
C ALA A 44 -9.59 -0.77 -0.50
N SER A 45 -10.87 -1.12 -0.54
CA SER A 45 -11.84 -0.62 0.43
C SER A 45 -11.56 -1.14 1.85
N ILE A 46 -11.95 -0.37 2.86
CA ILE A 46 -11.81 -0.77 4.28
C ILE A 46 -12.50 -2.12 4.53
N PRO A 47 -13.75 -2.37 4.08
CA PRO A 47 -14.40 -3.67 4.28
C PRO A 47 -13.63 -4.83 3.62
N LYS A 48 -13.06 -4.62 2.43
CA LYS A 48 -12.25 -5.65 1.77
C LYS A 48 -10.99 -5.97 2.55
N LEU A 49 -10.31 -4.95 3.08
CA LEU A 49 -9.13 -5.11 3.91
C LEU A 49 -9.46 -5.86 5.20
N ALA A 50 -10.53 -5.48 5.91
CA ALA A 50 -10.96 -6.14 7.15
C ALA A 50 -11.24 -7.64 6.93
N LYS A 51 -12.09 -7.97 5.95
CA LYS A 51 -12.41 -9.37 5.57
C LYS A 51 -11.18 -10.20 5.21
N LYS A 52 -10.18 -9.59 4.58
CA LYS A 52 -8.92 -10.25 4.21
C LYS A 52 -7.99 -10.45 5.40
N LEU A 53 -7.92 -9.45 6.28
CA LEU A 53 -6.95 -9.40 7.37
C LEU A 53 -7.38 -10.20 8.60
N ILE A 54 -8.68 -10.29 8.89
CA ILE A 54 -9.18 -11.09 10.01
C ILE A 54 -8.75 -12.56 9.88
N LYS A 55 -8.76 -13.11 8.66
CA LYS A 55 -8.31 -14.49 8.35
C LYS A 55 -6.80 -14.70 8.48
N LYS A 56 -6.01 -13.63 8.64
CA LYS A 56 -4.53 -13.65 8.66
C LYS A 56 -3.95 -12.95 9.88
N LYS A 57 -4.79 -12.54 10.84
CA LYS A 57 -4.40 -11.68 11.97
C LYS A 57 -3.36 -12.32 12.89
N ALA A 58 -3.35 -13.64 13.03
CA ALA A 58 -2.45 -14.37 13.91
C ALA A 58 -0.95 -14.11 13.62
N THR A 59 -0.61 -13.88 12.35
CA THR A 59 0.77 -13.60 11.91
C THR A 59 1.13 -12.11 11.95
N ARG A 60 0.24 -11.25 12.43
CA ARG A 60 0.33 -9.79 12.32
C ARG A 60 0.23 -9.16 13.70
N PRO A 61 1.35 -8.93 14.41
CA PRO A 61 1.34 -8.47 15.80
C PRO A 61 0.43 -7.26 16.08
N LEU A 62 0.39 -6.29 15.17
CA LEU A 62 -0.41 -5.07 15.31
C LEU A 62 -1.93 -5.30 15.33
N ILE A 63 -2.43 -6.42 14.79
CA ILE A 63 -3.87 -6.71 14.73
C ILE A 63 -4.22 -8.08 15.32
N ALA A 64 -3.25 -8.81 15.89
CA ALA A 64 -3.44 -10.16 16.39
C ALA A 64 -4.46 -10.22 17.53
N HIS A 65 -4.52 -9.17 18.35
CA HIS A 65 -5.41 -9.01 19.50
C HIS A 65 -6.82 -8.53 19.15
N ILE A 66 -7.11 -8.24 17.87
CA ILE A 66 -8.40 -7.72 17.44
C ILE A 66 -9.32 -8.90 17.08
N GLU A 67 -10.40 -9.08 17.82
CA GLU A 67 -11.26 -10.28 17.72
C GLU A 67 -12.40 -10.16 16.72
N THR A 68 -12.92 -8.95 16.49
CA THR A 68 -14.11 -8.73 15.66
C THR A 68 -13.78 -8.05 14.33
N GLU A 69 -14.57 -8.31 13.29
CA GLU A 69 -14.41 -7.64 11.99
C GLU A 69 -14.71 -6.14 12.11
N GLU A 70 -15.63 -5.75 12.99
CA GLU A 70 -16.00 -4.37 13.26
C GLU A 70 -14.83 -3.59 13.88
N ALA A 71 -14.20 -4.11 14.94
CA ALA A 71 -13.04 -3.47 15.55
C ALA A 71 -11.84 -3.41 14.60
N LEU A 72 -11.67 -4.44 13.76
CA LEU A 72 -10.64 -4.43 12.73
C LEU A 72 -10.92 -3.40 11.63
N THR A 73 -12.19 -3.22 11.26
CA THR A 73 -12.64 -2.20 10.31
C THR A 73 -12.33 -0.80 10.83
N GLU A 74 -12.63 -0.53 12.10
CA GLU A 74 -12.28 0.75 12.76
C GLU A 74 -10.77 0.98 12.79
N PHE A 75 -9.99 -0.03 13.22
CA PHE A 75 -8.54 0.02 13.26
C PHE A 75 -7.94 0.36 11.88
N ILE A 76 -8.41 -0.33 10.83
CA ILE A 76 -7.96 -0.08 9.46
C ILE A 76 -8.39 1.31 8.99
N GLY A 77 -9.62 1.72 9.29
CA GLY A 77 -10.16 3.02 8.92
C GLY A 77 -9.32 4.17 9.48
N LYS A 78 -8.97 4.13 10.77
CA LYS A 78 -8.09 5.11 11.41
C LYS A 78 -6.74 5.20 10.71
N HIS A 79 -6.06 4.06 10.51
CA HIS A 79 -4.75 4.06 9.87
C HIS A 79 -4.82 4.49 8.40
N LEU A 80 -5.87 4.12 7.67
CA LEU A 80 -6.01 4.52 6.28
C LEU A 80 -6.27 6.03 6.18
N PHE A 81 -7.07 6.59 7.07
CA PHE A 81 -7.30 8.04 7.15
C PHE A 81 -6.00 8.81 7.31
N GLU A 82 -5.13 8.39 8.24
CA GLU A 82 -3.81 9.00 8.45
C GLU A 82 -2.88 8.87 7.23
N ARG A 83 -3.06 7.82 6.42
CA ARG A 83 -2.18 7.49 5.28
C ARG A 83 -2.66 8.03 3.94
N ILE A 84 -3.95 8.33 3.80
CA ILE A 84 -4.56 8.85 2.56
C ILE A 84 -3.80 10.07 2.01
N PRO A 85 -3.40 11.08 2.81
CA PRO A 85 -2.66 12.24 2.30
C PRO A 85 -1.34 11.91 1.60
N TYR A 86 -0.76 10.72 1.88
CA TYR A 86 0.46 10.24 1.23
C TYR A 86 0.12 9.31 0.07
N TYR A 87 -0.75 8.34 0.30
CA TYR A 87 -1.15 7.35 -0.70
C TYR A 87 -1.79 8.00 -1.93
N SER A 88 -2.57 9.07 -1.75
CA SER A 88 -3.22 9.79 -2.84
C SER A 88 -2.27 10.59 -3.72
N LYS A 89 -1.02 10.77 -3.30
CA LYS A 89 0.01 11.45 -4.11
C LYS A 89 0.64 10.51 -5.14
N ALA A 90 0.39 9.20 -5.07
CA ALA A 90 0.96 8.24 -6.00
C ALA A 90 0.55 8.55 -7.46
N THR A 91 1.44 8.29 -8.40
CA THR A 91 1.26 8.59 -9.83
C THR A 91 0.03 7.90 -10.39
N HIS A 92 -0.21 6.64 -9.99
CA HIS A 92 -1.39 5.88 -10.39
C HIS A 92 -2.09 5.21 -9.22
N HIS A 93 -3.41 5.08 -9.35
CA HIS A 93 -4.27 4.41 -8.40
C HIS A 93 -4.96 3.23 -9.07
N VAL A 94 -4.74 2.02 -8.53
CA VAL A 94 -5.39 0.80 -9.03
C VAL A 94 -6.38 0.33 -7.98
N ILE A 95 -7.67 0.37 -8.31
CA ILE A 95 -8.72 -0.21 -7.46
C ILE A 95 -8.61 -1.73 -7.53
N THR A 96 -8.56 -2.36 -6.37
CA THR A 96 -8.37 -3.81 -6.20
C THR A 96 -9.60 -4.54 -5.69
N ASP A 97 -10.65 -3.81 -5.30
CA ASP A 97 -11.91 -4.40 -4.89
C ASP A 97 -12.49 -5.25 -6.03
N ASP A 98 -13.02 -6.42 -5.65
CA ASP A 98 -13.65 -7.41 -6.52
C ASP A 98 -12.85 -7.89 -7.75
N LYS A 99 -11.53 -7.67 -7.75
CA LYS A 99 -10.61 -8.17 -8.76
C LYS A 99 -9.78 -9.35 -8.24
N SER A 100 -9.54 -10.30 -9.12
CA SER A 100 -8.52 -11.34 -8.91
C SER A 100 -7.11 -10.74 -9.00
N LYS A 101 -6.12 -11.49 -8.50
CA LYS A 101 -4.71 -11.10 -8.64
C LYS A 101 -4.32 -10.90 -10.11
N LYS A 102 -4.79 -11.76 -11.02
CA LYS A 102 -4.51 -11.66 -12.45
C LYS A 102 -5.04 -10.37 -13.05
N GLU A 103 -6.26 -9.97 -12.69
CA GLU A 103 -6.86 -8.71 -13.18
C GLU A 103 -6.11 -7.49 -12.64
N ILE A 104 -5.77 -7.48 -11.35
CA ILE A 104 -4.96 -6.40 -10.75
C ILE A 104 -3.60 -6.31 -11.45
N THR A 105 -2.92 -7.45 -11.67
CA THR A 105 -1.65 -7.47 -12.40
C THR A 105 -1.80 -6.95 -13.83
N LYS A 106 -2.87 -7.31 -14.54
CA LYS A 106 -3.14 -6.78 -15.87
C LYS A 106 -3.36 -5.27 -15.86
N ASP A 107 -4.04 -4.74 -14.84
CA ASP A 107 -4.24 -3.29 -14.71
C ASP A 107 -2.93 -2.57 -14.39
N VAL A 108 -2.07 -3.14 -13.54
CA VAL A 108 -0.72 -2.60 -13.30
C VAL A 108 0.13 -2.60 -14.56
N LEU A 109 0.10 -3.69 -15.34
CA LEU A 109 0.87 -3.82 -16.59
C LEU A 109 0.47 -2.78 -17.66
N LYS A 110 -0.78 -2.29 -17.65
CA LYS A 110 -1.21 -1.22 -18.58
C LYS A 110 -0.65 0.16 -18.23
N LEU A 111 -0.05 0.32 -17.04
CA LEU A 111 0.52 1.58 -16.55
C LEU A 111 2.03 1.66 -16.76
N LEU A 112 2.67 0.53 -17.08
CA LEU A 112 4.10 0.40 -17.35
C LEU A 112 4.34 0.53 -18.87
#